data_AF-A0A2N2LY65-F1
#
_entry.id   AF-A0A2N2LY65-F1
#
_cell.length_a   1.000
_cell.length_b   1.000
_cell.length_c   1.000
_cell.angle_alpha   90.00
_cell.angle_beta   90.00
_cell.angle_gamma   90.00
#
_symmetry.space_group_name_H-M   'P 1'
#
loop_
_entity.id
_entity.type
_entity.pdbx_description
1 polymer ?
#
loop_
_entity_poly.entity_id
_entity_poly.type
_entity_poly.pdbx_seq_one_letter_code
_entity_poly.pdbx_strand_id
1 'polypeptide(L)' 'ISCNHCVHTIKSELIELAGVKTVSADAATKEVVVDYENPATPESIESLLAEINYPVKK' A
#
# COMPACT_ATOMS: atom_id res chain seq x y z
N ILE A 1 16.64 5.24 -1.86
CA ILE A 1 15.40 6.04 -1.77
C ILE A 1 14.96 6.07 -0.32
N SER A 2 15.02 7.24 0.33
CA SER A 2 14.69 7.40 1.75
C SER A 2 13.17 7.31 1.95
N CYS A 3 12.75 6.44 2.87
CA CYS A 3 11.38 5.94 3.06
C CYS A 3 10.23 6.98 3.09
N ASN A 4 10.50 8.27 3.34
CA ASN A 4 9.46 9.31 3.37
C ASN A 4 8.89 9.68 2.00
N HIS A 5 9.63 9.50 0.90
CA HIS A 5 9.10 9.76 -0.43
C HIS A 5 8.24 8.58 -0.95
N CYS A 6 8.32 7.41 -0.31
CA CYS A 6 7.58 6.21 -0.72
C CYS A 6 6.13 6.22 -0.24
N VAL A 7 5.85 6.68 1.00
CA VAL A 7 4.52 6.61 1.62
C VAL A 7 3.44 7.37 0.86
N HIS A 8 3.77 8.52 0.28
CA HIS A 8 2.80 9.29 -0.49
C HIS A 8 2.44 8.56 -1.79
N THR A 9 3.45 8.07 -2.52
CA THR A 9 3.23 7.26 -3.73
C THR A 9 2.41 6.02 -3.42
N ILE A 10 2.75 5.26 -2.37
CA ILE A 10 2.01 4.06 -1.95
C ILE A 10 0.52 4.37 -1.71
N LYS A 11 0.23 5.49 -1.02
CA LYS A 11 -1.16 5.89 -0.75
C LYS A 11 -1.92 6.23 -2.02
N SER A 12 -1.31 6.98 -2.94
CA SER A 12 -1.94 7.33 -4.22
C SER A 12 -2.18 6.09 -5.08
N GLU A 13 -1.19 5.21 -5.23
CA GLU A 13 -1.34 4.00 -6.06
C GLU A 13 -2.38 3.04 -5.47
N LEU A 14 -2.40 2.86 -4.14
CA LEU A 14 -3.35 1.96 -3.48
C LEU A 14 -4.78 2.51 -3.46
N ILE A 15 -4.98 3.83 -3.30
CA ILE A 15 -6.34 4.41 -3.32
C ILE A 15 -6.96 4.35 -4.72
N GLU A 16 -6.13 4.29 -5.77
CA GLU A 16 -6.57 4.08 -7.15
C GLU A 16 -6.97 2.62 -7.43
N LEU A 17 -6.59 1.68 -6.57
CA LEU A 17 -6.97 0.27 -6.71
C LEU A 17 -8.47 0.09 -6.46
N ALA A 18 -9.18 -0.49 -7.43
CA ALA A 18 -10.61 -0.75 -7.32
C ALA A 18 -10.92 -1.70 -6.15
N GLY A 19 -11.74 -1.23 -5.20
CA GLY A 19 -12.09 -1.96 -3.97
C GLY A 19 -11.29 -1.52 -2.74
N VAL A 20 -10.30 -0.64 -2.87
CA VAL A 20 -9.66 -0.03 -1.70
C VAL A 20 -10.52 1.10 -1.17
N LYS A 21 -10.86 1.03 0.12
CA LYS A 21 -11.61 2.09 0.83
C LYS A 21 -10.69 3.11 1.43
N THR A 22 -9.70 2.64 2.19
CA THR A 22 -8.79 3.52 2.92
C THR A 22 -7.39 2.94 2.93
N VAL A 23 -6.40 3.84 2.91
CA VAL A 23 -4.99 3.50 2.96
C VAL A 23 -4.33 4.37 4.02
N SER A 24 -3.81 3.72 5.06
CA SER A 24 -2.94 4.34 6.05
C SER A 24 -1.55 3.73 5.92
N ALA A 25 -0.53 4.58 5.81
CA ALA A 25 0.84 4.13 5.69
C ALA A 25 1.69 5.02 6.59
N ASP A 26 2.48 4.38 7.45
CA ASP A 26 3.32 5.02 8.46
C ASP A 26 4.80 4.77 8.12
N ALA A 27 5.52 5.84 7.81
CA ALA A 27 6.94 5.74 7.46
C ALA A 27 7.85 5.55 8.68
N ALA A 28 7.37 5.85 9.90
CA ALA A 28 8.13 5.69 11.13
C ALA A 28 8.12 4.22 11.58
N THR A 29 6.97 3.56 11.55
CA THR A 29 6.83 2.13 11.88
C THR A 29 7.06 1.22 10.67
N LYS A 30 6.99 1.77 9.45
CA LYS A 30 7.04 1.04 8.17
C LYS A 30 5.89 0.06 8.01
N GLU A 31 4.72 0.45 8.49
CA GLU A 31 3.48 -0.34 8.39
C GLU A 31 2.51 0.31 7.41
N VAL A 32 1.78 -0.53 6.69
CA VAL A 32 0.71 -0.13 5.77
C VAL A 32 -0.55 -0.89 6.14
N VAL A 33 -1.59 -0.14 6.49
CA VAL A 33 -2.93 -0.63 6.80
C VAL A 33 -3.83 -0.24 5.63
N VAL A 34 -4.35 -1.24 4.92
CA VAL A 34 -5.25 -1.06 3.80
C VAL A 34 -6.60 -1.67 4.16
N ASP A 35 -7.64 -0.85 4.13
CA ASP A 35 -9.02 -1.32 4.20
C ASP A 35 -9.52 -1.53 2.78
N TYR A 36 -9.87 -2.77 2.46
CA TYR A 36 -10.27 -3.16 1.12
C TYR A 36 -11.50 -4.07 1.16
N GLU A 37 -12.30 -3.97 0.13
CA GLU A 37 -13.46 -4.80 -0.14
C GLU A 37 -13.37 -5.37 -1.55
N ASN A 38 -14.19 -6.38 -1.84
CA ASN A 38 -14.26 -6.94 -3.18
C ASN A 38 -14.56 -5.83 -4.22
N PRO A 39 -13.78 -5.68 -5.30
CA PRO A 39 -12.90 -6.69 -5.91
C PRO A 39 -11.42 -6.66 -5.49
N ALA A 40 -11.01 -5.82 -4.56
CA ALA A 40 -9.62 -5.78 -4.08
C ALA A 40 -9.31 -7.03 -3.23
N THR A 41 -8.08 -7.52 -3.37
CA THR A 41 -7.58 -8.70 -2.64
C THR A 41 -6.21 -8.39 -2.05
N PRO A 42 -5.81 -9.09 -0.97
CA PRO A 42 -4.49 -8.91 -0.38
C PRO A 42 -3.38 -9.21 -1.39
N GLU A 43 -3.55 -10.19 -2.27
CA GLU A 43 -2.58 -10.48 -3.35
C GLU A 43 -2.39 -9.29 -4.31
N SER A 44 -3.47 -8.62 -4.72
CA SER A 44 -3.38 -7.43 -5.60
C SER A 44 -2.64 -6.27 -4.91
N ILE A 45 -2.89 -6.09 -3.61
CA ILE A 45 -2.22 -5.06 -2.78
C ILE A 45 -0.74 -5.40 -2.61
N GLU A 46 -0.41 -6.64 -2.26
CA GLU A 46 0.97 -7.13 -2.12
C GLU A 46 1.74 -6.99 -3.45
N SER A 47 1.10 -7.29 -4.59
CA SER A 47 1.71 -7.16 -5.91
C SER A 47 2.05 -5.70 -6.22
N LEU A 48 1.13 -4.77 -5.98
CA LEU A 48 1.37 -3.33 -6.18
C LEU A 48 2.50 -2.81 -5.29
N LEU A 49 2.52 -3.22 -4.01
CA LEU A 49 3.59 -2.88 -3.06
C LEU A 49 4.95 -3.42 -3.53
N ALA A 50 4.99 -4.62 -4.12
CA ALA A 50 6.21 -5.19 -4.69
C ALA A 50 6.69 -4.42 -5.93
N GLU A 51 5.80 -3.98 -6.82
CA GLU A 51 6.16 -3.17 -8.00
C GLU A 51 6.85 -1.85 -7.60
N ILE A 52 6.35 -1.20 -6.56
CA ILE A 52 6.93 0.03 -6.01
C ILE A 52 8.08 -0.22 -5.00
N ASN A 53 8.60 -1.45 -4.94
CA ASN A 53 9.72 -1.86 -4.10
C ASN A 53 9.52 -1.59 -2.59
N TYR A 54 8.28 -1.74 -2.10
CA TYR A 54 7.97 -1.61 -0.67
C TYR A 54 7.87 -2.98 0.02
N PRO A 55 8.62 -3.21 1.12
CA PRO A 55 8.63 -4.51 1.77
C PRO A 55 7.33 -4.75 2.54
N VAL A 56 6.59 -5.78 2.13
CA VAL A 56 5.47 -6.33 2.91
C VAL A 56 6.03 -7.38 3.87
N LYS A 57 5.83 -7.19 5.19
CA LYS A 57 6.09 -8.26 6.15
C LYS A 57 4.83 -9.12 6.26
N LYS A 58 4.99 -10.42 5.99
CA LYS A 58 4.01 -11.45 6.35
C LYS A 58 4.07 -11.75 7.84
#